data_AF-T1IRC5-F1
#
_entry.id   AF-T1IRC5-F1
#
_cell.length_a   1.000
_cell.length_b   1.000
_cell.length_c   1.000
_cell.angle_alpha   90.00
_cell.angle_beta   90.00
_cell.angle_gamma   90.00
#
_symmetry.space_group_name_H-M   'P 1'
#
loop_
_entity.id
_entity.type
_entity.pdbx_description
1 polymer ?
#
loop_
_entity_poly.entity_id
_entity_poly.type
_entity_poly.pdbx_seq_one_letter_code
_entity_poly.pdbx_strand_id
1 'polypeptide(L)'
;MSVFLVDEGKMLPMDLNLTTKSVEYLKEKIASRMHIPVANQVLLVNGGESIDSQESVCSYSSGTDSDPIYLFSNNLLEEDERPPITATGFGTIDKNLLSKIEDALCLPATYKTVVNRVYLSQYMYEHDNCIYKYCKNLVNELHLQQRGWLAAVANLKATTQYFNKSARKFKENYTNYLKSRKDWFKLLTNQDIKEMDRLPLLPGLIPKYESENISFPSENISLYQWLNSQEKNRSVEQIAEFCVKGLEHYNVKFFQTVQSETSNLLDKANNANMAVITRLDEQLKTITEMLQESKDKVERQKHHSKTIQSNAQCAGNEKNASILVDLCANHEEQLLLMRKTHEYIYTLLNKFHDSKDQLSQILHIRLAWITSVQKSMCAMNSKLNYYSDNLKRLRCHLELLKQIHEAPELYMTAVTEVLRRKAFTNVFLEWSTSISKQASDLYEKETMQRKAFADKINKHFLHTLFQGMDDNLPAFAVEPPKPFDTKLPPPRVLNNLQPVEAKVQTVAIVRVMLMTYNGVLMPKYLVI
;
A
#
# COMPACT_ATOMS: atom_id res chain seq x y z
N MET A 1 -16.66 23.73 -14.43
CA MET A 1 -16.70 22.50 -13.62
C MET A 1 -17.01 22.88 -12.18
N SER A 2 -17.46 21.94 -11.35
CA SER A 2 -18.02 22.26 -10.04
C SER A 2 -17.32 21.45 -8.94
N VAL A 3 -16.83 22.16 -7.91
CA VAL A 3 -16.25 21.59 -6.70
C VAL A 3 -17.17 21.95 -5.54
N PHE A 4 -17.42 21.03 -4.62
CA PHE A 4 -18.33 21.24 -3.51
C PHE A 4 -17.58 21.15 -2.18
N LEU A 5 -17.54 22.27 -1.44
CA LEU A 5 -16.97 22.31 -0.10
C LEU A 5 -18.00 21.74 0.88
N VAL A 6 -17.73 20.51 1.36
CA VAL A 6 -18.73 19.74 2.11
C VAL A 6 -19.00 20.34 3.50
N ASP A 7 -17.94 20.80 4.17
CA ASP A 7 -18.01 21.36 5.52
C ASP A 7 -18.92 22.60 5.61
N GLU A 8 -18.86 23.47 4.61
CA GLU A 8 -19.67 24.69 4.52
C GLU A 8 -20.96 24.51 3.70
N GLY A 9 -21.10 23.38 2.99
CA GLY A 9 -22.23 23.14 2.10
C GLY A 9 -22.29 24.14 0.95
N LYS A 10 -21.16 24.45 0.32
CA LYS A 10 -21.04 25.51 -0.68
C LYS A 10 -20.51 24.99 -2.01
N MET A 11 -21.22 25.31 -3.08
CA MET A 11 -20.74 25.06 -4.44
C MET A 11 -19.70 26.10 -4.86
N LEU A 12 -18.56 25.63 -5.35
CA LEU A 12 -17.46 26.42 -5.90
C LEU A 12 -17.43 26.20 -7.43
N PRO A 13 -18.01 27.13 -8.22
CA PRO A 13 -17.94 27.06 -9.67
C PRO A 13 -16.52 27.40 -10.12
N MET A 14 -15.88 26.48 -10.83
CA MET A 14 -14.50 26.57 -11.30
C MET A 14 -14.46 26.62 -12.83
N ASP A 15 -13.42 27.26 -13.38
CA ASP A 15 -13.25 27.40 -14.84
C ASP A 15 -13.31 26.05 -15.55
N LEU A 16 -14.09 25.95 -16.63
CA LEU A 16 -14.25 24.71 -17.37
C LEU A 16 -12.92 24.20 -17.95
N ASN A 17 -11.99 25.10 -18.27
CA ASN A 17 -10.66 24.75 -18.79
C ASN A 17 -9.84 23.89 -17.81
N LEU A 18 -10.18 23.88 -16.51
CA LEU A 18 -9.52 23.06 -15.50
C LEU A 18 -9.80 21.56 -15.65
N THR A 19 -10.86 21.15 -16.36
CA THR A 19 -11.16 19.71 -16.56
C THR A 19 -10.05 18.99 -17.31
N THR A 20 -9.35 19.68 -18.23
CA THR A 20 -8.24 19.13 -19.02
C THR A 20 -6.88 19.22 -18.32
N LYS A 21 -6.82 19.84 -17.14
CA LYS A 21 -5.59 20.03 -16.37
C LYS A 21 -5.42 18.93 -15.33
N SER A 22 -4.22 18.84 -14.76
CA SER A 22 -3.96 17.94 -13.64
C SER A 22 -4.73 18.35 -12.40
N VAL A 23 -5.00 17.37 -11.55
CA VAL A 23 -5.64 17.58 -10.25
C VAL A 23 -4.76 18.41 -9.32
N GLU A 24 -3.43 18.28 -9.41
CA GLU A 24 -2.51 19.17 -8.70
C GLU A 24 -2.77 20.65 -9.04
N TYR A 25 -2.91 20.97 -10.34
CA TYR A 25 -3.21 22.33 -10.77
C TYR A 25 -4.60 22.80 -10.29
N LEU A 26 -5.58 21.90 -10.24
CA LEU A 26 -6.88 22.19 -9.61
C LEU A 26 -6.71 22.54 -8.12
N LYS A 27 -5.92 21.78 -7.37
CA LYS A 27 -5.64 22.05 -5.95
C LYS A 27 -4.96 23.39 -5.74
N GLU A 28 -4.01 23.77 -6.58
CA GLU A 28 -3.38 25.10 -6.55
C GLU A 28 -4.41 26.22 -6.77
N LYS A 29 -5.34 26.03 -7.72
CA LYS A 29 -6.41 27.01 -7.96
C LYS A 29 -7.37 27.12 -6.79
N ILE A 30 -7.76 26.00 -6.18
CA ILE A 30 -8.55 25.99 -4.95
C ILE A 30 -7.80 26.72 -3.84
N ALA A 31 -6.50 26.47 -3.66
CA ALA A 31 -5.69 27.12 -2.64
C ALA A 31 -5.65 28.65 -2.82
N SER A 32 -5.48 29.12 -4.05
CA SER A 32 -5.45 30.55 -4.34
C SER A 32 -6.79 31.26 -4.09
N ARG A 33 -7.91 30.55 -4.29
CA ARG A 33 -9.26 31.12 -4.19
C ARG A 33 -9.87 31.02 -2.81
N MET A 34 -9.61 29.91 -2.11
CA MET A 34 -10.24 29.57 -0.83
C MET A 34 -9.27 29.68 0.35
N HIS A 35 -7.99 29.97 0.09
CA HIS A 35 -6.93 30.00 1.11
C HIS A 35 -6.75 28.68 1.87
N ILE A 36 -7.11 27.55 1.25
CA ILE A 36 -6.90 26.20 1.81
C ILE A 36 -5.60 25.63 1.23
N PRO A 37 -4.53 25.42 2.02
CA PRO A 37 -3.27 24.88 1.51
C PRO A 37 -3.45 23.53 0.80
N VAL A 38 -2.71 23.28 -0.27
CA VAL A 38 -2.78 22.04 -1.07
C VAL A 38 -2.66 20.78 -0.20
N ALA A 39 -1.74 20.78 0.78
CA ALA A 39 -1.53 19.68 1.72
C ALA A 39 -2.75 19.36 2.59
N ASN A 40 -3.67 20.32 2.75
CA ASN A 40 -4.86 20.21 3.57
C ASN A 40 -6.12 19.94 2.75
N GLN A 41 -6.01 19.88 1.42
CA GLN A 41 -7.13 19.58 0.53
C GLN A 41 -7.27 18.08 0.32
N VAL A 42 -8.39 17.52 0.77
CA VAL A 42 -8.80 16.16 0.42
C VAL A 42 -9.90 16.26 -0.63
N LEU A 43 -9.64 15.72 -1.82
CA LEU A 43 -10.58 15.68 -2.92
C LEU A 43 -11.08 14.25 -3.11
N LEU A 44 -12.40 14.06 -3.03
CA LEU A 44 -13.05 12.78 -3.28
C LEU A 44 -14.08 12.92 -4.41
N VAL A 45 -14.25 11.86 -5.19
CA VAL A 45 -15.40 11.71 -6.08
C VAL A 45 -16.52 10.91 -5.43
N ASN A 46 -17.66 10.83 -6.11
CA ASN A 46 -18.75 9.98 -5.68
C ASN A 46 -18.28 8.52 -5.52
N GLY A 47 -18.72 7.86 -4.45
CA GLY A 47 -18.20 6.55 -4.05
C GLY A 47 -16.95 6.58 -3.15
N GLY A 48 -16.36 7.75 -2.90
CA GLY A 48 -15.28 7.92 -1.92
C GLY A 48 -13.88 7.60 -2.43
N GLU A 49 -13.69 7.54 -3.74
CA GLU A 49 -12.37 7.41 -4.35
C GLU A 49 -11.60 8.73 -4.22
N SER A 50 -10.36 8.62 -3.74
CA SER A 50 -9.43 9.76 -3.68
C SER A 50 -8.87 10.05 -5.07
N ILE A 51 -8.83 11.32 -5.43
CA ILE A 51 -8.34 11.75 -6.74
C ILE A 51 -6.80 11.84 -6.73
N ASP A 52 -6.15 11.20 -7.71
CA ASP A 52 -4.70 11.26 -7.88
C ASP A 52 -4.28 12.65 -8.39
N SER A 53 -3.22 13.20 -7.80
CA SER A 53 -2.73 14.54 -8.12
C SER A 53 -2.08 14.62 -9.50
N GLN A 54 -1.57 13.50 -10.03
CA GLN A 54 -0.94 13.43 -11.36
C GLN A 54 -1.94 13.24 -12.50
N GLU A 55 -3.14 12.74 -12.21
CA GLU A 55 -4.17 12.49 -13.20
C GLU A 55 -4.86 13.78 -13.65
N SER A 56 -5.43 13.75 -14.86
CA SER A 56 -6.27 14.84 -15.35
C SER A 56 -7.62 14.87 -14.64
N VAL A 57 -8.20 16.04 -14.40
CA VAL A 57 -9.52 16.14 -13.72
C VAL A 57 -10.62 15.39 -14.50
N CYS A 58 -10.59 15.38 -15.83
CA CYS A 58 -11.56 14.69 -16.67
C CYS A 58 -11.41 13.17 -16.72
N SER A 59 -10.37 12.58 -16.13
CA SER A 59 -10.31 11.11 -15.98
C SER A 59 -11.36 10.62 -14.98
N TYR A 60 -11.86 11.52 -14.13
CA TYR A 60 -12.93 11.29 -13.18
C TYR A 60 -14.27 11.75 -13.79
N SER A 61 -15.27 10.86 -13.81
CA SER A 61 -16.64 11.14 -14.29
C SER A 61 -17.45 12.05 -13.32
N SER A 62 -16.80 13.04 -12.73
CA SER A 62 -17.35 13.98 -11.73
C SER A 62 -16.93 15.42 -12.07
N GLY A 63 -17.42 16.40 -11.30
CA GLY A 63 -17.17 17.83 -11.55
C GLY A 63 -18.31 18.54 -12.28
N THR A 64 -19.52 17.97 -12.24
CA THR A 64 -20.77 18.59 -12.72
C THR A 64 -21.57 19.20 -11.57
N ASP A 65 -22.61 19.98 -11.85
CA ASP A 65 -23.45 20.56 -10.80
C ASP A 65 -24.24 19.51 -9.99
N SER A 66 -24.56 18.37 -10.61
CA SER A 66 -25.27 17.25 -9.98
C SER A 66 -24.34 16.23 -9.31
N ASP A 67 -23.09 16.17 -9.75
CA ASP A 67 -22.04 15.28 -9.23
C ASP A 67 -20.70 16.05 -9.19
N PRO A 68 -20.52 16.94 -8.20
CA PRO A 68 -19.31 17.74 -8.07
C PRO A 68 -18.16 16.90 -7.50
N ILE A 69 -16.94 17.43 -7.61
CA ILE A 69 -15.82 16.91 -6.80
C ILE A 69 -15.97 17.41 -5.37
N TYR A 70 -15.96 16.51 -4.39
CA TYR A 70 -16.12 16.85 -2.99
C TYR A 70 -14.77 17.26 -2.38
N LEU A 71 -14.73 18.46 -1.82
CA LEU A 71 -13.57 19.03 -1.14
C LEU A 71 -13.81 19.01 0.38
N PHE A 72 -12.82 18.50 1.10
CA PHE A 72 -12.72 18.54 2.56
C PHE A 72 -11.42 19.24 2.94
N SER A 73 -11.45 20.04 4.01
CA SER A 73 -10.29 20.77 4.50
C SER A 73 -9.80 20.19 5.81
N ASN A 74 -8.55 19.71 5.84
CA ASN A 74 -7.95 19.20 7.08
C ASN A 74 -7.64 20.30 8.12
N ASN A 75 -7.49 21.56 7.69
CA ASN A 75 -7.16 22.68 8.59
C ASN A 75 -8.39 23.18 9.36
N LEU A 76 -9.53 23.29 8.69
CA LEU A 76 -10.78 23.76 9.29
C LEU A 76 -11.34 22.79 10.33
N LEU A 77 -10.80 21.57 10.43
CA LEU A 77 -11.26 20.53 11.35
C LEU A 77 -10.39 20.42 12.62
N GLU A 78 -9.29 21.18 12.71
CA GLU A 78 -8.40 21.20 13.88
C GLU A 78 -8.63 22.42 14.79
N GLU A 79 -9.23 23.49 14.26
CA GLU A 79 -9.67 24.65 15.04
C GLU A 79 -11.06 24.37 15.64
N ASP A 80 -11.27 24.68 16.93
CA ASP A 80 -12.58 24.58 17.61
C ASP A 80 -13.64 25.57 17.04
N GLU A 81 -13.32 26.25 15.94
CA GLU A 81 -14.20 27.20 15.27
C GLU A 81 -15.20 26.48 14.38
N ARG A 82 -16.47 26.53 14.81
CA ARG A 82 -17.61 26.04 14.02
C ARG A 82 -17.65 26.73 12.66
N PRO A 83 -18.10 26.05 11.60
CA PRO A 83 -18.26 26.68 10.30
C PRO A 83 -19.11 27.94 10.41
N PRO A 84 -18.74 29.04 9.75
CA PRO A 84 -19.46 30.30 9.84
C PRO A 84 -20.90 30.12 9.36
N ILE A 85 -21.85 30.70 10.11
CA ILE A 85 -23.26 30.72 9.74
C ILE A 85 -23.37 31.41 8.38
N THR A 86 -23.99 30.74 7.40
CA THR A 86 -24.13 31.31 6.06
C THR A 86 -25.09 32.51 6.15
N ALA A 87 -24.58 33.74 6.01
CA ALA A 87 -25.42 34.93 5.96
C ALA A 87 -26.42 34.81 4.80
N THR A 88 -27.69 35.10 5.07
CA THR A 88 -28.76 34.91 4.08
C THR A 88 -28.72 36.02 3.02
N GLY A 89 -28.86 35.65 1.74
CA GLY A 89 -29.08 36.63 0.65
C GLY A 89 -30.46 37.30 0.74
N PHE A 90 -31.40 36.66 1.43
CA PHE A 90 -32.70 37.18 1.80
C PHE A 90 -32.72 37.34 3.32
N GLY A 91 -32.73 38.58 3.82
CA GLY A 91 -32.75 38.86 5.26
C GLY A 91 -34.04 38.42 5.95
N THR A 92 -34.42 39.11 7.02
CA THR A 92 -35.78 38.94 7.58
C THR A 92 -36.84 39.35 6.55
N ILE A 93 -38.08 38.90 6.77
CA ILE A 93 -39.21 39.27 5.92
C ILE A 93 -39.21 40.77 5.62
N ASP A 94 -39.47 41.16 4.37
CA ASP A 94 -39.45 42.56 3.95
C ASP A 94 -40.62 43.32 4.61
N LYS A 95 -40.36 43.86 5.80
CA LYS A 95 -41.33 44.64 6.58
C LYS A 95 -41.80 45.88 5.80
N ASN A 96 -40.97 46.43 4.92
CA ASN A 96 -41.34 47.58 4.10
C ASN A 96 -42.34 47.17 3.02
N LEU A 97 -42.17 45.98 2.41
CA LEU A 97 -43.16 45.42 1.49
C LEU A 97 -44.50 45.17 2.20
N LEU A 98 -44.47 44.55 3.38
CA LEU A 98 -45.68 44.28 4.16
C LEU A 98 -46.43 45.58 4.52
N SER A 99 -45.71 46.61 4.97
CA SER A 99 -46.28 47.93 5.27
C SER A 99 -46.89 48.59 4.02
N LYS A 100 -46.24 48.51 2.86
CA LYS A 100 -46.80 49.02 1.60
C LYS A 100 -48.09 48.30 1.17
N ILE A 101 -48.21 47.01 1.47
CA ILE A 101 -49.44 46.25 1.25
C ILE A 101 -50.54 46.74 2.20
N GLU A 102 -50.23 46.91 3.49
CA GLU A 102 -51.18 47.44 4.49
C GLU A 102 -51.70 48.82 4.07
N ASP A 103 -50.81 49.73 3.68
CA ASP A 103 -51.19 51.05 3.17
C ASP A 103 -52.08 50.95 1.93
N ALA A 104 -51.76 50.05 0.99
CA ALA A 104 -52.53 49.86 -0.23
C ALA A 104 -53.92 49.25 0.00
N LEU A 105 -54.12 48.52 1.10
CA LEU A 105 -55.43 48.00 1.51
C LEU A 105 -56.35 49.11 2.04
N CYS A 106 -55.80 50.18 2.62
CA CYS A 106 -56.58 51.32 3.14
C CYS A 106 -56.91 52.40 2.10
N LEU A 107 -56.38 52.30 0.87
CA LEU A 107 -56.61 53.30 -0.18
C LEU A 107 -58.06 53.26 -0.73
N PRO A 108 -58.65 54.42 -1.08
CA PRO A 108 -59.99 54.47 -1.66
C PRO A 108 -60.05 53.79 -3.03
N ALA A 109 -61.24 53.36 -3.43
CA ALA A 109 -61.49 52.73 -4.73
C ALA A 109 -61.26 53.74 -5.87
N THR A 110 -60.04 53.78 -6.41
CA THR A 110 -59.64 54.60 -7.56
C THR A 110 -58.84 53.77 -8.54
N TYR A 111 -58.79 54.17 -9.82
CA TYR A 111 -57.96 53.51 -10.82
C TYR A 111 -56.47 53.46 -10.41
N LYS A 112 -55.97 54.53 -9.77
CA LYS A 112 -54.60 54.58 -9.22
C LYS A 112 -54.37 53.52 -8.14
N THR A 113 -55.36 53.27 -7.29
CA THR A 113 -55.33 52.20 -6.28
C THR A 113 -55.25 50.83 -6.93
N VAL A 114 -56.08 50.59 -7.96
CA VAL A 114 -56.07 49.33 -8.72
C VAL A 114 -54.69 49.08 -9.34
N VAL A 115 -54.10 50.09 -10.00
CA VAL A 115 -52.75 49.99 -10.59
C VAL A 115 -51.67 49.74 -9.53
N ASN A 116 -51.74 50.42 -8.38
CA ASN A 116 -50.81 50.19 -7.27
C ASN A 116 -50.88 48.73 -6.74
N ARG A 117 -52.09 48.20 -6.59
CA ARG A 117 -52.32 46.82 -6.14
C ARG A 117 -51.78 45.79 -7.13
N VAL A 118 -51.89 46.02 -8.44
CA VAL A 118 -51.25 45.20 -9.49
C VAL A 118 -49.73 45.20 -9.35
N TYR A 119 -49.13 46.37 -9.18
CA TYR A 119 -47.69 46.48 -8.99
C TYR A 119 -47.22 45.70 -7.75
N LEU A 120 -47.90 45.86 -6.61
CA LEU A 120 -47.55 45.15 -5.37
C LEU A 120 -47.73 43.63 -5.50
N SER A 121 -48.78 43.16 -6.18
CA SER A 121 -48.97 41.72 -6.41
C SER A 121 -47.91 41.12 -7.33
N GLN A 122 -47.47 41.86 -8.36
CA GLN A 122 -46.38 41.43 -9.25
C GLN A 122 -45.05 41.37 -8.51
N TYR A 123 -44.72 42.43 -7.78
CA TYR A 123 -43.50 42.50 -6.98
C TYR A 123 -43.42 41.37 -5.95
N MET A 124 -44.50 41.12 -5.21
CA MET A 124 -44.54 40.04 -4.21
C MET A 124 -44.35 38.65 -4.84
N TYR A 125 -45.00 38.38 -5.97
CA TYR A 125 -44.78 37.13 -6.71
C TYR A 125 -43.32 36.98 -7.16
N GLU A 126 -42.73 38.02 -7.76
CA GLU A 126 -41.35 37.99 -8.24
C GLU A 126 -40.37 37.74 -7.10
N HIS A 127 -40.59 38.41 -5.95
CA HIS A 127 -39.78 38.24 -4.76
C HIS A 127 -39.92 36.82 -4.18
N ASP A 128 -41.13 36.29 -4.07
CA ASP A 128 -41.38 34.91 -3.63
C ASP A 128 -40.76 33.86 -4.56
N ASN A 129 -40.78 34.11 -5.87
CA ASN A 129 -40.13 33.24 -6.85
C ASN A 129 -38.59 33.27 -6.71
N CYS A 130 -38.02 34.42 -6.37
CA CYS A 130 -36.60 34.54 -6.06
C CYS A 130 -36.24 33.78 -4.77
N ILE A 131 -37.05 33.90 -3.72
CA ILE A 131 -36.88 33.13 -2.47
C ILE A 131 -36.99 31.63 -2.75
N TYR A 132 -37.99 31.18 -3.50
CA TYR A 132 -38.14 29.77 -3.86
C TYR A 132 -36.92 29.21 -4.62
N LYS A 133 -36.39 29.95 -5.59
CA LYS A 133 -35.15 29.55 -6.31
C LYS A 133 -33.96 29.42 -5.35
N TYR A 134 -33.86 30.31 -4.37
CA TYR A 134 -32.84 30.23 -3.33
C TYR A 134 -33.05 29.02 -2.41
N CYS A 135 -34.27 28.77 -1.93
CA CYS A 135 -34.63 27.57 -1.17
C CYS A 135 -34.29 26.29 -1.94
N LYS A 136 -34.60 26.25 -3.24
CA LYS A 136 -34.25 25.12 -4.11
C LYS A 136 -32.73 24.87 -4.12
N ASN A 137 -31.92 25.92 -4.19
CA ASN A 137 -30.47 25.79 -4.13
C ASN A 137 -30.00 25.28 -2.75
N LEU A 138 -30.55 25.80 -1.64
CA LEU A 138 -30.23 25.31 -0.29
C LEU A 138 -30.53 23.81 -0.15
N VAL A 139 -31.67 23.35 -0.65
CA VAL A 139 -32.04 21.93 -0.63
C VAL A 139 -31.10 21.09 -1.50
N ASN A 140 -30.69 21.59 -2.67
CA ASN A 140 -29.68 20.93 -3.49
C ASN A 140 -28.34 20.81 -2.76
N GLU A 141 -27.89 21.87 -2.09
CA GLU A 141 -26.66 21.87 -1.30
C GLU A 141 -26.73 20.87 -0.13
N LEU A 142 -27.86 20.77 0.57
CA LEU A 142 -28.12 19.75 1.59
C LEU A 142 -27.95 18.32 1.06
N HIS A 143 -28.53 18.03 -0.12
CA HIS A 143 -28.37 16.73 -0.79
C HIS A 143 -26.91 16.47 -1.17
N LEU A 144 -26.19 17.48 -1.64
CA LEU A 144 -24.76 17.36 -1.96
C LEU A 144 -23.90 17.15 -0.71
N GLN A 145 -24.23 17.79 0.42
CA GLN A 145 -23.58 17.54 1.71
C GLN A 145 -23.75 16.09 2.16
N GLN A 146 -24.97 15.54 2.03
CA GLN A 146 -25.20 14.13 2.31
C GLN A 146 -24.35 13.22 1.43
N ARG A 147 -24.30 13.47 0.11
CA ARG A 147 -23.49 12.66 -0.81
C ARG A 147 -21.99 12.79 -0.52
N GLY A 148 -21.51 13.99 -0.22
CA GLY A 148 -20.14 14.24 0.21
C GLY A 148 -19.80 13.47 1.49
N TRP A 149 -20.70 13.46 2.47
CA TRP A 149 -20.56 12.64 3.68
C TRP A 149 -20.46 11.14 3.35
N LEU A 150 -21.33 10.62 2.49
CA LEU A 150 -21.29 9.23 2.07
C LEU A 150 -19.97 8.88 1.36
N ALA A 151 -19.44 9.79 0.54
CA ALA A 151 -18.13 9.64 -0.09
C ALA A 151 -17.00 9.58 0.98
N ALA A 152 -17.01 10.46 1.97
CA ALA A 152 -16.05 10.44 3.07
C ALA A 152 -16.12 9.13 3.89
N VAL A 153 -17.31 8.64 4.19
CA VAL A 153 -17.52 7.35 4.89
C VAL A 153 -17.05 6.17 4.04
N ALA A 154 -17.31 6.17 2.73
CA ALA A 154 -16.82 5.14 1.83
C ALA A 154 -15.28 5.13 1.77
N ASN A 155 -14.66 6.30 1.73
CA ASN A 155 -13.21 6.46 1.79
C ASN A 155 -12.61 5.93 3.11
N LEU A 156 -13.25 6.24 4.25
CA LEU A 156 -12.84 5.70 5.55
C LEU A 156 -12.91 4.17 5.57
N LYS A 157 -13.99 3.58 5.02
CA LYS A 157 -14.13 2.12 4.93
C LYS A 157 -13.02 1.50 4.08
N ALA A 158 -12.73 2.07 2.91
CA ALA A 158 -11.63 1.59 2.05
C ALA A 158 -10.27 1.68 2.76
N THR A 159 -9.99 2.81 3.42
CA THR A 159 -8.76 3.02 4.21
C THR A 159 -8.64 2.01 5.36
N THR A 160 -9.75 1.77 6.07
CA THR A 160 -9.83 0.80 7.17
C THR A 160 -9.56 -0.62 6.68
N GLN A 161 -10.09 -1.00 5.52
CA GLN A 161 -9.84 -2.31 4.90
C GLN A 161 -8.36 -2.49 4.54
N TYR A 162 -7.73 -1.48 3.92
CA TYR A 162 -6.31 -1.51 3.61
C TYR A 162 -5.45 -1.66 4.87
N PHE A 163 -5.73 -0.85 5.89
CA PHE A 163 -5.04 -0.93 7.18
C PHE A 163 -5.20 -2.32 7.84
N ASN A 164 -6.41 -2.87 7.86
CA ASN A 164 -6.68 -4.20 8.42
C ASN A 164 -5.91 -5.31 7.67
N LYS A 165 -5.79 -5.21 6.34
CA LYS A 165 -4.97 -6.14 5.55
C LYS A 165 -3.49 -6.08 5.96
N SER A 166 -2.94 -4.87 6.11
CA SER A 166 -1.56 -4.66 6.58
C SER A 166 -1.35 -5.24 7.99
N ALA A 167 -2.27 -4.95 8.91
CA ALA A 167 -2.26 -5.48 10.27
C ALA A 167 -2.30 -7.01 10.32
N ARG A 168 -3.14 -7.67 9.51
CA ARG A 168 -3.21 -9.13 9.42
C ARG A 168 -1.89 -9.73 8.93
N LYS A 169 -1.28 -9.15 7.90
CA LYS A 169 0.03 -9.58 7.40
C LYS A 169 1.11 -9.47 8.47
N PHE A 170 1.15 -8.37 9.22
CA PHE A 170 2.05 -8.22 10.36
C PHE A 170 1.80 -9.30 11.42
N LYS A 171 0.53 -9.52 11.78
CA LYS A 171 0.12 -10.54 12.76
C LYS A 171 0.61 -11.94 12.36
N GLU A 172 0.41 -12.34 11.11
CA GLU A 172 0.85 -13.64 10.59
C GLU A 172 2.38 -13.79 10.65
N ASN A 173 3.11 -12.79 10.16
CA ASN A 173 4.58 -12.78 10.18
C ASN A 173 5.13 -12.87 11.61
N TYR A 174 4.60 -12.07 12.53
CA TYR A 174 5.04 -12.06 13.92
C TYR A 174 4.71 -13.38 14.62
N THR A 175 3.52 -13.95 14.38
CA THR A 175 3.11 -15.25 14.91
C THR A 175 4.08 -16.36 14.47
N ASN A 176 4.47 -16.36 13.19
CA ASN A 176 5.43 -17.32 12.68
C ASN A 176 6.82 -17.15 13.31
N TYR A 177 7.28 -15.90 13.49
CA TYR A 177 8.52 -15.62 14.21
C TYR A 177 8.49 -16.16 15.65
N LEU A 178 7.39 -15.93 16.39
CA LEU A 178 7.23 -16.39 17.77
C LEU A 178 7.34 -17.91 17.93
N LYS A 179 6.90 -18.69 16.93
CA LYS A 179 7.05 -20.17 16.93
C LYS A 179 8.52 -20.58 16.99
N SER A 180 9.39 -19.91 16.23
CA SER A 180 10.83 -20.18 16.18
C SER A 180 11.66 -19.47 17.25
N ARG A 181 11.09 -18.47 17.94
CA ARG A 181 11.80 -17.59 18.89
C ARG A 181 12.54 -18.37 19.98
N LYS A 182 11.93 -19.42 20.53
CA LYS A 182 12.56 -20.23 21.60
C LYS A 182 13.81 -20.96 21.10
N ASP A 183 13.82 -21.42 19.87
CA ASP A 183 14.95 -22.14 19.31
C ASP A 183 16.10 -21.19 18.99
N TRP A 184 15.80 -19.96 18.54
CA TRP A 184 16.80 -18.91 18.40
C TRP A 184 17.50 -18.55 19.71
N PHE A 185 16.80 -18.55 20.85
CA PHE A 185 17.43 -18.35 22.15
C PHE A 185 18.40 -19.48 22.53
N LYS A 186 18.12 -20.73 22.14
CA LYS A 186 19.01 -21.86 22.42
C LYS A 186 20.31 -21.74 21.63
N LEU A 187 20.26 -21.19 20.41
CA LEU A 187 21.41 -21.03 19.52
C LEU A 187 22.35 -19.89 19.93
N LEU A 188 21.95 -19.00 20.84
CA LEU A 188 22.76 -17.85 21.27
C LEU A 188 23.86 -18.20 22.31
N THR A 189 24.24 -19.46 22.43
CA THR A 189 25.30 -19.89 23.36
C THR A 189 26.69 -19.51 22.84
N ASN A 190 27.50 -18.82 23.66
CA ASN A 190 28.88 -18.42 23.32
C ASN A 190 29.90 -19.57 23.28
N GLN A 191 29.45 -20.83 23.25
CA GLN A 191 30.37 -21.97 23.23
C GLN A 191 31.08 -22.09 21.89
N ASP A 192 30.36 -21.83 20.79
CA ASP A 192 30.86 -22.10 19.42
C ASP A 192 31.85 -21.04 18.95
N ILE A 193 31.72 -19.79 19.41
CA ILE A 193 32.71 -18.73 19.17
C ILE A 193 34.08 -19.14 19.71
N LYS A 194 34.12 -19.74 20.92
CA LYS A 194 35.37 -20.25 21.50
C LYS A 194 35.93 -21.44 20.73
N GLU A 195 35.08 -22.25 20.11
CA GLU A 195 35.51 -23.36 19.27
C GLU A 195 36.09 -22.86 17.94
N MET A 196 35.44 -21.90 17.28
CA MET A 196 35.93 -21.28 16.06
C MET A 196 37.28 -20.56 16.23
N ASP A 197 37.51 -19.94 17.39
CA ASP A 197 38.78 -19.27 17.67
C ASP A 197 39.94 -20.27 17.88
N ARG A 198 39.62 -21.50 18.30
CA ARG A 198 40.60 -22.60 18.43
C ARG A 198 40.88 -23.31 17.10
N LEU A 199 40.04 -23.11 16.08
CA LEU A 199 40.19 -23.75 14.78
C LEU A 199 41.09 -22.92 13.87
N PRO A 200 42.31 -23.38 13.55
CA PRO A 200 43.19 -22.67 12.62
C PRO A 200 42.62 -22.72 11.20
N LEU A 201 42.60 -21.56 10.54
CA LEU A 201 42.31 -21.49 9.12
C LEU A 201 43.51 -22.00 8.33
N LEU A 202 43.28 -22.98 7.47
CA LEU A 202 44.35 -23.63 6.72
C LEU A 202 44.92 -22.67 5.66
N PRO A 203 46.26 -22.43 5.63
CA PRO A 203 46.90 -21.47 4.74
C PRO A 203 46.61 -21.61 3.23
N GLY A 204 46.12 -22.76 2.79
CA GLY A 204 45.79 -23.08 1.40
C GLY A 204 44.31 -22.95 1.04
N LEU A 205 43.46 -22.54 2.00
CA LEU A 205 42.05 -22.22 1.78
C LEU A 205 41.82 -20.75 1.46
N ILE A 206 42.74 -19.88 1.87
CA ILE A 206 42.72 -18.46 1.50
C ILE A 206 43.23 -18.39 0.05
N PRO A 207 42.43 -17.92 -0.93
CA PRO A 207 42.95 -17.62 -2.24
C PRO A 207 44.15 -16.67 -2.05
N LYS A 208 45.24 -16.86 -2.79
CA LYS A 208 46.22 -15.78 -2.96
C LYS A 208 45.48 -14.62 -3.64
N TYR A 209 44.79 -13.81 -2.86
CA TYR A 209 44.27 -12.53 -3.29
C TYR A 209 45.51 -11.68 -3.53
N GLU A 210 45.88 -11.50 -4.80
CA GLU A 210 46.80 -10.45 -5.25
C GLU A 210 46.12 -9.07 -5.08
N SER A 211 45.57 -8.79 -3.90
CA SER A 211 45.04 -7.48 -3.53
C SER A 211 46.03 -6.83 -2.59
N GLU A 212 46.71 -5.80 -3.10
CA GLU A 212 47.83 -5.04 -2.54
C GLU A 212 47.59 -4.33 -1.19
N ASN A 213 46.58 -4.68 -0.38
CA ASN A 213 46.24 -3.87 0.80
C ASN A 213 45.92 -4.62 2.11
N ILE A 214 46.18 -5.92 2.22
CA ILE A 214 46.19 -6.61 3.53
C ILE A 214 47.32 -7.63 3.55
N SER A 215 48.46 -7.27 4.16
CA SER A 215 49.47 -8.27 4.52
C SER A 215 48.90 -9.10 5.67
N PHE A 216 48.32 -10.26 5.38
CA PHE A 216 48.02 -11.23 6.42
C PHE A 216 49.35 -11.67 7.04
N PRO A 217 49.53 -11.55 8.37
CA PRO A 217 50.72 -12.07 9.02
C PRO A 217 50.85 -13.55 8.68
N SER A 218 52.02 -13.91 8.20
CA SER A 218 52.40 -15.30 8.01
C SER A 218 52.17 -16.06 9.32
N GLU A 219 51.27 -17.04 9.24
CA GLU A 219 50.99 -18.13 10.19
C GLU A 219 49.99 -17.84 11.33
N ASN A 220 48.86 -18.58 11.27
CA ASN A 220 47.87 -18.83 12.34
C ASN A 220 46.72 -17.82 12.53
N ILE A 221 45.94 -17.55 11.49
CA ILE A 221 44.61 -16.91 11.62
C ILE A 221 43.58 -17.99 11.97
N SER A 222 42.74 -17.78 12.98
CA SER A 222 41.62 -18.70 13.30
C SER A 222 40.44 -18.50 12.35
N LEU A 223 39.54 -19.49 12.24
CA LEU A 223 38.31 -19.37 11.45
C LEU A 223 37.47 -18.17 11.90
N TYR A 224 37.45 -17.90 13.21
CA TYR A 224 36.80 -16.74 13.80
C TYR A 224 37.47 -15.40 13.39
N GLN A 225 38.80 -15.31 13.46
CA GLN A 225 39.54 -14.11 13.05
C GLN A 225 39.37 -13.82 11.55
N TRP A 226 39.35 -14.86 10.72
CA TRP A 226 39.05 -14.70 9.30
C TRP A 226 37.64 -14.18 9.08
N LEU A 227 36.63 -14.76 9.75
CA LEU A 227 35.24 -14.31 9.64
C LEU A 227 35.09 -12.82 10.02
N ASN A 228 35.70 -12.40 11.14
CA ASN A 228 35.71 -11.00 11.57
C ASN A 228 36.51 -10.08 10.62
N SER A 229 37.49 -10.60 9.86
CA SER A 229 38.26 -9.80 8.90
C SER A 229 37.53 -9.54 7.58
N GLN A 230 36.48 -10.31 7.25
CA GLN A 230 35.72 -10.15 6.01
C GLN A 230 34.75 -8.97 6.04
N GLU A 231 34.22 -8.59 7.21
CA GLU A 231 33.29 -7.46 7.35
C GLU A 231 33.97 -6.25 8.00
N LYS A 232 34.20 -5.19 7.22
CA LYS A 232 34.84 -3.95 7.71
C LYS A 232 34.08 -3.21 8.83
N ASN A 233 32.81 -3.53 9.08
CA ASN A 233 31.90 -2.69 9.87
C ASN A 233 31.13 -3.40 10.99
N ARG A 234 31.15 -4.74 11.14
CA ARG A 234 30.43 -5.45 12.21
C ARG A 234 31.16 -6.71 12.66
N SER A 235 31.36 -6.87 13.97
CA SER A 235 31.87 -8.12 14.53
C SER A 235 30.75 -9.12 14.82
N VAL A 236 31.10 -10.41 14.92
CA VAL A 236 30.16 -11.48 15.32
C VAL A 236 29.47 -11.17 16.66
N GLU A 237 30.20 -10.57 17.61
CA GLU A 237 29.68 -10.21 18.93
C GLU A 237 28.60 -9.13 18.82
N GLN A 238 28.80 -8.13 17.96
CA GLN A 238 27.82 -7.07 17.74
C GLN A 238 26.53 -7.63 17.10
N ILE A 239 26.67 -8.60 16.21
CA ILE A 239 25.54 -9.33 15.61
C ILE A 239 24.80 -10.15 16.67
N ALA A 240 25.53 -10.87 17.52
CA ALA A 240 24.96 -11.64 18.63
C ALA A 240 24.22 -10.74 19.63
N GLU A 241 24.82 -9.62 20.04
CA GLU A 241 24.22 -8.64 20.94
C GLU A 241 22.94 -8.03 20.35
N PHE A 242 22.98 -7.67 19.06
CA PHE A 242 21.80 -7.19 18.33
C PHE A 242 20.67 -8.24 18.34
N CYS A 243 21.00 -9.51 18.11
CA CYS A 243 20.04 -10.60 18.13
C CYS A 243 19.46 -10.85 19.51
N VAL A 244 20.27 -10.82 20.58
CA VAL A 244 19.80 -10.95 21.98
C VAL A 244 18.80 -9.85 22.30
N LYS A 245 19.19 -8.58 22.10
CA LYS A 245 18.32 -7.42 22.34
C LYS A 245 17.05 -7.49 21.51
N GLY A 246 17.16 -7.87 20.24
CA GLY A 246 16.04 -8.05 19.34
C GLY A 246 15.06 -9.12 19.83
N LEU A 247 15.56 -10.31 20.17
CA LEU A 247 14.72 -11.40 20.66
C LEU A 247 14.04 -11.04 21.98
N GLU A 248 14.74 -10.38 22.92
CA GLU A 248 14.19 -9.90 24.19
C GLU A 248 13.06 -8.90 23.97
N HIS A 249 13.28 -7.90 23.11
CA HIS A 249 12.30 -6.85 22.80
C HIS A 249 11.08 -7.40 22.06
N TYR A 250 11.29 -8.11 20.95
CA TYR A 250 10.23 -8.70 20.14
C TYR A 250 9.73 -10.00 20.77
N ASN A 251 8.94 -9.85 21.83
CA ASN A 251 8.35 -10.93 22.62
C ASN A 251 6.82 -10.95 22.50
N VAL A 252 6.17 -11.85 23.25
CA VAL A 252 4.71 -12.02 23.25
C VAL A 252 4.00 -10.79 23.82
N LYS A 253 4.53 -10.15 24.86
CA LYS A 253 3.93 -8.96 25.48
C LYS A 253 3.93 -7.79 24.50
N PHE A 254 5.06 -7.52 23.84
CA PHE A 254 5.16 -6.50 22.79
C PHE A 254 4.12 -6.73 21.69
N PHE A 255 3.99 -7.98 21.23
CA PHE A 255 3.01 -8.34 20.22
C PHE A 255 1.58 -8.08 20.66
N GLN A 256 1.22 -8.46 21.89
CA GLN A 256 -0.09 -8.22 22.47
C GLN A 256 -0.39 -6.71 22.58
N THR A 257 0.58 -5.88 22.96
CA THR A 257 0.44 -4.42 22.97
C THR A 257 0.12 -3.88 21.58
N VAL A 258 0.92 -4.23 20.58
CA VAL A 258 0.70 -3.79 19.19
C VAL A 258 -0.65 -4.29 18.65
N GLN A 259 -1.04 -5.51 18.99
CA GLN A 259 -2.33 -6.08 18.59
C GLN A 259 -3.50 -5.36 19.26
N SER A 260 -3.39 -5.01 20.55
CA SER A 260 -4.40 -4.24 21.27
C SER A 260 -4.54 -2.82 20.70
N GLU A 261 -3.43 -2.11 20.46
CA GLU A 261 -3.44 -0.80 19.80
C GLU A 261 -4.13 -0.85 18.43
N THR A 262 -3.82 -1.87 17.64
CA THR A 262 -4.43 -2.08 16.32
C THR A 262 -5.93 -2.36 16.42
N SER A 263 -6.33 -3.23 17.35
CA SER A 263 -7.76 -3.58 17.55
C SER A 263 -8.55 -2.35 18.00
N ASN A 264 -8.05 -1.61 18.99
CA ASN A 264 -8.70 -0.41 19.51
C ASN A 264 -8.89 0.64 18.40
N LEU A 265 -7.93 0.77 17.48
CA LEU A 265 -8.05 1.68 16.34
C LEU A 265 -9.08 1.20 15.31
N LEU A 266 -9.15 -0.11 15.03
CA LEU A 266 -10.19 -0.68 14.18
C LEU A 266 -11.58 -0.50 14.78
N ASP A 267 -11.73 -0.63 16.10
CA ASP A 267 -13.00 -0.40 16.80
C ASP A 267 -13.42 1.07 16.70
N LYS A 268 -12.48 2.00 16.88
CA LYS A 268 -12.73 3.44 16.67
C LYS A 268 -13.19 3.73 15.24
N ALA A 269 -12.59 3.10 14.24
CA ALA A 269 -12.93 3.30 12.84
C ALA A 269 -14.29 2.73 12.43
N ASN A 270 -14.69 1.62 13.05
CA ASN A 270 -15.98 0.97 12.82
C ASN A 270 -17.11 1.52 13.70
N ASN A 271 -16.93 2.70 14.30
CA ASN A 271 -17.95 3.32 15.13
C ASN A 271 -19.17 3.74 14.29
N ALA A 272 -20.22 2.90 14.34
CA ALA A 272 -21.46 3.11 13.60
C ALA A 272 -22.16 4.43 13.96
N ASN A 273 -22.08 4.86 15.23
CA ASN A 273 -22.71 6.11 15.68
C ASN A 273 -22.10 7.34 14.99
N MET A 274 -20.80 7.29 14.68
CA MET A 274 -20.09 8.34 13.96
C MET A 274 -20.21 8.21 12.44
N ALA A 275 -20.30 6.99 11.91
CA ALA A 275 -20.42 6.74 10.47
C ALA A 275 -21.84 6.97 9.91
N VAL A 276 -22.89 6.79 10.72
CA VAL A 276 -24.29 6.93 10.29
C VAL A 276 -24.92 8.15 10.96
N ILE A 277 -25.48 9.07 10.16
CA ILE A 277 -26.28 10.18 10.66
C ILE A 277 -27.74 9.71 10.72
N THR A 278 -28.18 9.35 11.92
CA THR A 278 -29.51 8.79 12.17
C THR A 278 -30.61 9.74 11.69
N ARG A 279 -31.58 9.22 10.92
CA ARG A 279 -32.74 9.95 10.38
C ARG A 279 -32.45 11.06 9.38
N LEU A 280 -31.21 11.17 8.86
CA LEU A 280 -30.88 12.15 7.83
C LEU A 280 -31.74 11.98 6.57
N ASP A 281 -31.99 10.74 6.14
CA ASP A 281 -32.83 10.45 4.98
C ASP A 281 -34.29 10.88 5.19
N GLU A 282 -34.84 10.67 6.39
CA GLU A 282 -36.19 11.11 6.76
C GLU A 282 -36.28 12.64 6.77
N GLN A 283 -35.25 13.31 7.31
CA GLN A 283 -35.17 14.76 7.33
C GLN A 283 -35.08 15.33 5.91
N LEU A 284 -34.23 14.78 5.04
CA LEU A 284 -34.09 15.22 3.65
C LEU A 284 -35.36 14.96 2.82
N LYS A 285 -36.05 13.84 3.07
CA LYS A 285 -37.36 13.59 2.49
C LYS A 285 -38.36 14.68 2.89
N THR A 286 -38.44 14.99 4.18
CA THR A 286 -39.34 16.04 4.71
C THR A 286 -39.02 17.40 4.11
N ILE A 287 -37.74 17.77 4.02
CA ILE A 287 -37.27 19.02 3.40
C ILE A 287 -37.63 19.07 1.92
N THR A 288 -37.53 17.95 1.20
CA THR A 288 -37.90 17.86 -0.21
C THR A 288 -39.41 18.02 -0.42
N GLU A 289 -40.23 17.46 0.47
CA GLU A 289 -41.69 17.66 0.50
C GLU A 289 -42.05 19.13 0.77
N MET A 290 -41.38 19.77 1.73
CA MET A 290 -41.54 21.21 2.01
C MET A 290 -41.11 22.10 0.83
N LEU A 291 -40.08 21.71 0.06
CA LEU A 291 -39.67 22.42 -1.14
C LEU A 291 -40.75 22.33 -2.23
N GLN A 292 -41.39 21.17 -2.36
CA GLN A 292 -42.52 21.00 -3.28
C GLN A 292 -43.71 21.86 -2.83
N GLU A 293 -44.00 21.92 -1.52
CA GLU A 293 -45.03 22.83 -0.99
C GLU A 293 -44.71 24.30 -1.31
N SER A 294 -43.45 24.73 -1.11
CA SER A 294 -43.01 26.09 -1.43
C SER A 294 -43.24 26.42 -2.91
N LYS A 295 -42.96 25.48 -3.83
CA LYS A 295 -43.25 25.62 -5.26
C LYS A 295 -44.74 25.85 -5.53
N ASP A 296 -45.60 25.05 -4.90
CA ASP A 296 -47.05 25.15 -5.07
C ASP A 296 -47.62 26.46 -4.49
N LYS A 297 -46.98 27.03 -3.47
CA LYS A 297 -47.31 28.34 -2.91
C LYS A 297 -46.90 29.47 -3.88
N VAL A 298 -45.72 29.39 -4.48
CA VAL A 298 -45.26 30.38 -5.48
C VAL A 298 -46.11 30.35 -6.75
N GLU A 299 -46.51 29.17 -7.23
CA GLU A 299 -47.41 29.09 -8.39
C GLU A 299 -48.81 29.65 -8.07
N ARG A 300 -49.28 29.54 -6.82
CA ARG A 300 -50.48 30.26 -6.37
C ARG A 300 -50.30 31.77 -6.35
N GLN A 301 -49.16 32.28 -5.84
CA GLN A 301 -48.84 33.71 -5.90
C GLN A 301 -48.88 34.24 -7.34
N LYS A 302 -48.31 33.47 -8.27
CA LYS A 302 -48.35 33.79 -9.70
C LYS A 302 -49.78 33.87 -10.23
N HIS A 303 -50.64 32.94 -9.83
CA HIS A 303 -52.05 32.94 -10.23
C HIS A 303 -52.78 34.17 -9.69
N HIS A 304 -52.66 34.47 -8.39
CA HIS A 304 -53.27 35.66 -7.78
C HIS A 304 -52.78 36.95 -8.46
N SER A 305 -51.49 37.08 -8.71
CA SER A 305 -50.90 38.24 -9.39
C SER A 305 -51.45 38.44 -10.81
N LYS A 306 -51.59 37.34 -11.58
CA LYS A 306 -52.21 37.38 -12.92
C LYS A 306 -53.69 37.73 -12.88
N THR A 307 -54.43 37.21 -11.90
CA THR A 307 -55.85 37.53 -11.72
C THR A 307 -56.04 39.02 -11.43
N ILE A 308 -55.28 39.57 -10.49
CA ILE A 308 -55.28 41.01 -10.17
C ILE A 308 -54.92 41.86 -11.41
N GLN A 309 -53.93 41.43 -12.19
CA GLN A 309 -53.55 42.10 -13.44
C GLN A 309 -54.66 42.07 -14.50
N SER A 310 -55.26 40.91 -14.75
CA SER A 310 -56.35 40.75 -15.73
C SER A 310 -57.58 41.57 -15.33
N ASN A 311 -57.92 41.54 -14.04
CA ASN A 311 -59.00 42.32 -13.45
C ASN A 311 -58.82 43.83 -13.68
N ALA A 312 -57.60 44.35 -13.48
CA ALA A 312 -57.26 45.73 -13.74
C ALA A 312 -57.33 46.12 -15.23
N GLN A 313 -56.94 45.21 -16.14
CA GLN A 313 -57.02 45.43 -17.58
C GLN A 313 -58.46 45.52 -18.07
N CYS A 314 -59.36 44.67 -17.56
CA CYS A 314 -60.79 44.74 -17.88
C CYS A 314 -61.42 46.06 -17.40
N ALA A 315 -61.09 46.50 -16.18
CA ALA A 315 -61.62 47.74 -15.61
C ALA A 315 -61.08 49.02 -16.28
N GLY A 316 -59.92 48.97 -16.93
CA GLY A 316 -59.42 50.09 -17.75
C GLY A 316 -60.27 50.38 -18.99
N ASN A 317 -61.04 49.40 -19.45
CA ASN A 317 -61.90 49.50 -20.64
C ASN A 317 -63.34 49.96 -20.31
N GLU A 318 -63.79 49.83 -19.06
CA GLU A 318 -65.14 50.19 -18.62
C GLU A 318 -65.13 51.31 -17.55
N LYS A 319 -65.65 52.50 -17.89
CA LYS A 319 -65.65 53.69 -17.00
C LYS A 319 -66.78 53.67 -15.94
N ASN A 320 -67.15 52.50 -15.43
CA ASN A 320 -68.23 52.36 -14.43
C ASN A 320 -67.66 52.39 -13.00
N ALA A 321 -68.02 53.42 -12.23
CA ALA A 321 -67.56 53.59 -10.84
C ALA A 321 -68.00 52.46 -9.90
N SER A 322 -69.15 51.81 -10.14
CA SER A 322 -69.64 50.68 -9.33
C SER A 322 -68.76 49.44 -9.46
N ILE A 323 -68.29 49.14 -10.67
CA ILE A 323 -67.44 47.97 -10.95
C ILE A 323 -66.08 48.10 -10.25
N LEU A 324 -65.59 49.34 -10.10
CA LEU A 324 -64.31 49.63 -9.48
C LEU A 324 -64.31 49.38 -7.96
N VAL A 325 -65.45 49.53 -7.29
CA VAL A 325 -65.61 49.21 -5.85
C VAL A 325 -65.53 47.71 -5.62
N ASP A 326 -66.29 46.92 -6.40
CA ASP A 326 -66.28 45.46 -6.31
C ASP A 326 -64.91 44.87 -6.66
N LEU A 327 -64.24 45.46 -7.67
CA LEU A 327 -62.88 45.10 -8.05
C LEU A 327 -61.87 45.36 -6.95
N CYS A 328 -61.97 46.52 -6.29
CA CYS A 328 -61.11 46.87 -5.17
C CYS A 328 -61.30 45.92 -3.99
N ALA A 329 -62.55 45.56 -3.65
CA ALA A 329 -62.84 44.58 -2.62
C ALA A 329 -62.24 43.19 -2.96
N ASN A 330 -62.35 42.76 -4.22
CA ASN A 330 -61.70 41.53 -4.68
C ASN A 330 -60.17 41.61 -4.55
N HIS A 331 -59.56 42.70 -5.02
CA HIS A 331 -58.10 42.89 -4.91
C HIS A 331 -57.61 42.91 -3.46
N GLU A 332 -58.39 43.45 -2.52
CA GLU A 332 -58.10 43.39 -1.08
C GLU A 332 -58.00 41.95 -0.58
N GLU A 333 -59.03 41.13 -0.87
CA GLU A 333 -59.03 39.72 -0.47
C GLU A 333 -57.85 38.96 -1.07
N GLN A 334 -57.58 39.16 -2.36
CA GLN A 334 -56.46 38.50 -3.03
C GLN A 334 -55.11 38.94 -2.44
N LEU A 335 -54.88 40.24 -2.22
CA LEU A 335 -53.64 40.73 -1.61
C LEU A 335 -53.43 40.23 -0.18
N LEU A 336 -54.50 40.08 0.62
CA LEU A 336 -54.42 39.49 1.95
C LEU A 336 -54.00 38.01 1.90
N LEU A 337 -54.53 37.22 0.96
CA LEU A 337 -54.12 35.83 0.75
C LEU A 337 -52.67 35.73 0.27
N MET A 338 -52.28 36.61 -0.65
CA MET A 338 -50.91 36.69 -1.14
C MET A 338 -49.94 37.04 -0.02
N ARG A 339 -50.26 38.01 0.85
CA ARG A 339 -49.45 38.35 2.03
C ARG A 339 -49.26 37.15 2.97
N LYS A 340 -50.34 36.43 3.30
CA LYS A 340 -50.24 35.23 4.16
C LYS A 340 -49.34 34.16 3.54
N THR A 341 -49.40 34.02 2.21
CA THR A 341 -48.54 33.10 1.46
C THR A 341 -47.08 33.52 1.51
N HIS A 342 -46.81 34.82 1.35
CA HIS A 342 -45.48 35.41 1.46
C HIS A 342 -44.84 35.17 2.84
N GLU A 343 -45.58 35.43 3.92
CA GLU A 343 -45.16 35.17 5.30
C GLU A 343 -44.82 33.67 5.48
N TYR A 344 -45.65 32.77 4.96
CA TYR A 344 -45.39 31.33 5.02
C TYR A 344 -44.13 30.90 4.23
N ILE A 345 -43.88 31.45 3.04
CA ILE A 345 -42.66 31.16 2.26
C ILE A 345 -41.41 31.55 3.04
N TYR A 346 -41.43 32.67 3.77
CA TYR A 346 -40.36 33.04 4.68
C TYR A 346 -40.19 32.07 5.85
N THR A 347 -41.28 31.52 6.40
CA THR A 347 -41.15 30.46 7.42
C THR A 347 -40.48 29.20 6.89
N LEU A 348 -40.74 28.82 5.63
CA LEU A 348 -40.08 27.69 4.98
C LEU A 348 -38.60 27.99 4.73
N LEU A 349 -38.27 29.20 4.26
CA LEU A 349 -36.88 29.65 4.07
C LEU A 349 -36.05 29.47 5.35
N ASN A 350 -36.55 29.95 6.49
CA ASN A 350 -35.85 29.81 7.77
C ASN A 350 -35.63 28.35 8.15
N LYS A 351 -36.64 27.48 7.96
CA LYS A 351 -36.50 26.04 8.24
C LYS A 351 -35.44 25.37 7.36
N PHE A 352 -35.31 25.76 6.09
CA PHE A 352 -34.26 25.23 5.22
C PHE A 352 -32.87 25.68 5.66
N HIS A 353 -32.75 26.94 6.10
CA HIS A 353 -31.51 27.48 6.64
C HIS A 353 -31.11 26.76 7.93
N ASP A 354 -32.02 26.66 8.91
CA ASP A 354 -31.80 25.92 10.16
C ASP A 354 -31.36 24.48 9.91
N SER A 355 -31.97 23.81 8.92
CA SER A 355 -31.62 22.44 8.54
C SER A 355 -30.21 22.34 7.95
N LYS A 356 -29.82 23.30 7.10
CA LYS A 356 -28.47 23.37 6.51
C LYS A 356 -27.41 23.64 7.57
N ASP A 357 -27.67 24.58 8.47
CA ASP A 357 -26.76 24.91 9.56
C ASP A 357 -26.56 23.72 10.50
N GLN A 358 -27.64 23.03 10.86
CA GLN A 358 -27.57 21.81 11.67
C GLN A 358 -26.74 20.71 11.00
N LEU A 359 -26.98 20.44 9.71
CA LEU A 359 -26.22 19.42 8.99
C LEU A 359 -24.74 19.80 8.90
N SER A 360 -24.42 21.06 8.58
CA SER A 360 -23.04 21.54 8.47
C SER A 360 -22.28 21.39 9.79
N GLN A 361 -22.91 21.72 10.93
CA GLN A 361 -22.32 21.52 12.25
C GLN A 361 -22.07 20.04 12.57
N ILE A 362 -23.03 19.16 12.23
CA ILE A 362 -22.89 17.71 12.43
C ILE A 362 -21.74 17.17 11.58
N LEU A 363 -21.67 17.58 10.30
CA LEU A 363 -20.65 17.11 9.36
C LEU A 363 -19.26 17.55 9.79
N HIS A 364 -19.09 18.80 10.21
CA HIS A 364 -17.82 19.32 10.70
C HIS A 364 -17.24 18.44 11.83
N ILE A 365 -18.02 18.13 12.88
CA ILE A 365 -17.58 17.27 13.98
C ILE A 365 -17.21 15.87 13.50
N ARG A 366 -18.02 15.29 12.60
CA ARG A 366 -17.82 13.93 12.12
C ARG A 366 -16.65 13.83 11.14
N LEU A 367 -16.40 14.84 10.31
CA LEU A 367 -15.26 14.90 9.41
C LEU A 367 -13.95 15.09 10.18
N ALA A 368 -13.96 15.85 11.28
CA ALA A 368 -12.83 15.93 12.21
C ALA A 368 -12.50 14.56 12.81
N TRP A 369 -13.52 13.78 13.18
CA TRP A 369 -13.35 12.38 13.62
C TRP A 369 -12.76 11.49 12.52
N ILE A 370 -13.27 11.54 11.28
CA ILE A 370 -12.70 10.77 10.15
C ILE A 370 -11.22 11.08 9.99
N THR A 371 -10.88 12.37 9.97
CA THR A 371 -9.50 12.86 9.81
C THR A 371 -8.60 12.34 10.93
N SER A 372 -9.05 12.42 12.18
CA SER A 372 -8.30 11.93 13.35
C SER A 372 -8.05 10.41 13.29
N VAL A 373 -9.07 9.63 12.91
CA VAL A 373 -8.95 8.18 12.74
C VAL A 373 -7.99 7.84 11.60
N GLN A 374 -8.10 8.49 10.44
CA GLN A 374 -7.23 8.25 9.29
C GLN A 374 -5.76 8.62 9.58
N LYS A 375 -5.50 9.74 10.26
CA LYS A 375 -4.16 10.13 10.74
C LYS A 375 -3.59 9.04 11.67
N SER A 376 -4.40 8.56 12.63
CA SER A 376 -4.02 7.49 13.54
C SER A 376 -3.71 6.18 12.80
N MET A 377 -4.48 5.83 11.74
CA MET A 377 -4.21 4.66 10.90
C MET A 377 -2.90 4.78 10.14
N CYS A 378 -2.61 5.94 9.55
CA CYS A 378 -1.34 6.16 8.85
C CYS A 378 -0.14 6.03 9.79
N ALA A 379 -0.22 6.63 10.99
CA ALA A 379 0.81 6.52 12.01
C ALA A 379 1.02 5.07 12.47
N MET A 380 -0.07 4.35 12.74
CA MET A 380 0.00 2.94 13.16
C MET A 380 0.53 2.04 12.03
N ASN A 381 0.10 2.23 10.79
CA ASN A 381 0.61 1.49 9.64
C ASN A 381 2.13 1.70 9.45
N SER A 382 2.61 2.93 9.66
CA SER A 382 4.04 3.24 9.64
C SER A 382 4.81 2.49 10.74
N LYS A 383 4.26 2.43 11.96
CA LYS A 383 4.81 1.61 13.05
C LYS A 383 4.85 0.12 12.70
N LEU A 384 3.77 -0.43 12.14
CA LEU A 384 3.71 -1.84 11.73
C LEU A 384 4.77 -2.17 10.67
N ASN A 385 4.95 -1.29 9.68
CA ASN A 385 5.98 -1.45 8.66
C ASN A 385 7.38 -1.42 9.28
N TYR A 386 7.65 -0.44 10.14
CA TYR A 386 8.92 -0.33 10.87
C TYR A 386 9.24 -1.59 11.68
N TYR A 387 8.28 -2.10 12.46
CA TYR A 387 8.45 -3.33 13.22
C TYR A 387 8.63 -4.55 12.30
N SER A 388 7.89 -4.62 11.19
CA SER A 388 8.06 -5.70 10.21
C SER A 388 9.45 -5.72 9.61
N ASP A 389 10.02 -4.56 9.27
CA ASP A 389 11.35 -4.48 8.68
C ASP A 389 12.44 -4.79 9.69
N ASN A 390 12.28 -4.36 10.95
CA ASN A 390 13.19 -4.74 12.02
C ASN A 390 13.15 -6.24 12.31
N LEU A 391 11.97 -6.88 12.27
CA LEU A 391 11.86 -8.34 12.41
C LEU A 391 12.52 -9.09 11.26
N LYS A 392 12.40 -8.60 10.01
CA LYS A 392 13.12 -9.17 8.88
C LYS A 392 14.64 -9.07 9.10
N ARG A 393 15.13 -7.89 9.50
CA ARG A 393 16.54 -7.67 9.81
C ARG A 393 17.02 -8.61 10.91
N LEU A 394 16.28 -8.70 12.03
CA LEU A 394 16.58 -9.63 13.11
C LEU A 394 16.67 -11.07 12.61
N ARG A 395 15.70 -11.52 11.82
CA ARG A 395 15.70 -12.87 11.25
C ARG A 395 16.93 -13.14 10.37
N CYS A 396 17.34 -12.18 9.55
CA CYS A 396 18.57 -12.33 8.74
C CYS A 396 19.82 -12.50 9.62
N HIS A 397 19.94 -11.71 10.69
CA HIS A 397 21.08 -11.83 11.61
C HIS A 397 21.04 -13.13 12.43
N LEU A 398 19.85 -13.61 12.79
CA LEU A 398 19.67 -14.90 13.45
C LEU A 398 20.09 -16.06 12.54
N GLU A 399 19.72 -16.03 11.25
CA GLU A 399 20.17 -17.05 10.28
C GLU A 399 21.70 -17.03 10.11
N LEU A 400 22.31 -15.84 10.11
CA LEU A 400 23.76 -15.70 10.10
C LEU A 400 24.40 -16.33 11.35
N LEU A 401 23.86 -16.09 12.54
CA LEU A 401 24.37 -16.71 13.77
C LEU A 401 24.25 -18.24 13.75
N LYS A 402 23.18 -18.78 13.16
CA LYS A 402 23.07 -20.22 12.95
C LYS A 402 24.16 -20.76 12.03
N GLN A 403 24.48 -20.06 10.94
CA GLN A 403 25.60 -20.45 10.08
C GLN A 403 26.93 -20.40 10.82
N ILE A 404 27.13 -19.41 11.69
CA ILE A 404 28.32 -19.32 12.55
C ILE A 404 28.39 -20.51 13.51
N HIS A 405 27.26 -20.91 14.10
CA HIS A 405 27.16 -22.10 14.95
C HIS A 405 27.50 -23.39 14.19
N GLU A 406 27.05 -23.53 12.95
CA GLU A 406 27.31 -24.71 12.09
C GLU A 406 28.72 -24.72 11.49
N ALA A 407 29.43 -23.59 11.49
CA ALA A 407 30.71 -23.43 10.80
C ALA A 407 31.84 -24.36 11.30
N PRO A 408 32.07 -24.57 12.61
CA PRO A 408 33.11 -25.48 13.11
C PRO A 408 32.99 -26.90 12.57
N GLU A 409 31.80 -27.50 12.68
CA GLU A 409 31.54 -28.86 12.24
C GLU A 409 31.67 -28.96 10.73
N LEU A 410 31.03 -28.06 10.00
CA LEU A 410 31.06 -28.05 8.53
C LEU A 410 32.48 -27.85 7.99
N TYR A 411 33.27 -26.98 8.62
CA TYR A 411 34.69 -26.78 8.28
C TYR A 411 35.48 -28.09 8.44
N MET A 412 35.29 -28.79 9.56
CA MET A 412 35.97 -30.05 9.84
C MET A 412 35.58 -31.18 8.87
N THR A 413 34.29 -31.28 8.53
CA THR A 413 33.80 -32.23 7.53
C THR A 413 34.38 -31.92 6.15
N ALA A 414 34.42 -30.64 5.75
CA ALA A 414 35.01 -30.22 4.48
C ALA A 414 36.50 -30.54 4.40
N VAL A 415 37.26 -30.27 5.47
CA VAL A 415 38.69 -30.61 5.56
C VAL A 415 38.92 -32.12 5.44
N THR A 416 38.11 -32.92 6.16
CA THR A 416 38.19 -34.40 6.10
C THR A 416 37.89 -34.91 4.69
N GLU A 417 36.90 -34.34 4.00
CA GLU A 417 36.56 -34.74 2.64
C GLU A 417 37.65 -34.37 1.62
N VAL A 418 38.29 -33.21 1.78
CA VAL A 418 39.47 -32.83 0.97
C VAL A 418 40.59 -33.85 1.13
N LEU A 419 40.90 -34.25 2.37
CA LEU A 419 41.93 -35.26 2.66
C LEU A 419 41.60 -36.60 2.01
N ARG A 420 40.34 -37.05 2.16
CA ARG A 420 39.87 -38.31 1.60
C ARG A 420 39.98 -38.32 0.07
N ARG A 421 39.56 -37.23 -0.59
CA ARG A 421 39.63 -37.08 -2.06
C ARG A 421 41.07 -37.04 -2.58
N LYS A 422 41.97 -36.33 -1.89
CA LYS A 422 43.40 -36.33 -2.24
C LYS A 422 44.05 -37.70 -2.10
N ALA A 423 43.77 -38.40 -1.00
CA ALA A 423 44.27 -39.76 -0.78
C ALA A 423 43.78 -40.72 -1.87
N PHE A 424 42.48 -40.68 -2.19
CA PHE A 424 41.90 -41.47 -3.27
C PHE A 424 42.52 -41.13 -4.63
N THR A 425 42.67 -39.84 -4.95
CA THR A 425 43.25 -39.39 -6.23
C THR A 425 44.66 -39.93 -6.42
N ASN A 426 45.49 -39.88 -5.37
CA ASN A 426 46.86 -40.40 -5.42
C ASN A 426 46.87 -41.91 -5.71
N VAL A 427 46.12 -42.69 -4.93
CA VAL A 427 46.05 -44.15 -5.09
C VAL A 427 45.48 -44.53 -6.45
N PHE A 428 44.43 -43.83 -6.90
CA PHE A 428 43.79 -44.09 -8.18
C PHE A 428 44.73 -43.78 -9.35
N LEU A 429 45.43 -42.65 -9.32
CA LEU A 429 46.38 -42.27 -10.38
C LEU A 429 47.60 -43.21 -10.39
N GLU A 430 48.12 -43.62 -9.24
CA GLU A 430 49.20 -44.63 -9.17
C GLU A 430 48.75 -45.97 -9.77
N TRP A 431 47.60 -46.48 -9.34
CA TRP A 431 47.03 -47.72 -9.86
C TRP A 431 46.77 -47.66 -11.36
N SER A 432 46.04 -46.64 -11.82
CA SER A 432 45.68 -46.50 -13.23
C SER A 432 46.91 -46.27 -14.12
N THR A 433 47.91 -45.51 -13.67
CA THR A 433 49.18 -45.34 -14.39
C THR A 433 49.94 -46.66 -14.52
N SER A 434 49.94 -47.49 -13.48
CA SER A 434 50.55 -48.83 -13.54
C SER A 434 49.84 -49.72 -14.56
N ILE A 435 48.50 -49.72 -14.58
CA ILE A 435 47.72 -50.47 -15.57
C ILE A 435 48.01 -49.97 -16.98
N SER A 436 48.01 -48.65 -17.19
CA SER A 436 48.28 -48.08 -18.50
C SER A 436 49.67 -48.40 -19.02
N LYS A 437 50.67 -48.42 -18.12
CA LYS A 437 52.02 -48.86 -18.48
C LYS A 437 52.04 -50.32 -18.94
N GLN A 438 51.41 -51.23 -18.19
CA GLN A 438 51.33 -52.64 -18.56
C GLN A 438 50.59 -52.86 -19.89
N ALA A 439 49.47 -52.15 -20.08
CA ALA A 439 48.70 -52.20 -21.32
C ALA A 439 49.51 -51.65 -22.50
N SER A 440 50.23 -50.55 -22.33
CA SER A 440 51.12 -49.96 -23.34
C SER A 440 52.26 -50.92 -23.71
N ASP A 441 52.93 -51.52 -22.73
CA ASP A 441 54.01 -52.48 -22.96
C ASP A 441 53.53 -53.71 -23.75
N LEU A 442 52.32 -54.22 -23.44
CA LEU A 442 51.72 -55.35 -24.15
C LEU A 442 51.29 -54.96 -25.56
N TYR A 443 50.67 -53.80 -25.70
CA TYR A 443 50.24 -53.24 -26.99
C TYR A 443 51.43 -53.04 -27.93
N GLU A 444 52.52 -52.44 -27.45
CA GLU A 444 53.72 -52.19 -28.23
C GLU A 444 54.42 -53.49 -28.67
N LYS A 445 54.57 -54.46 -27.76
CA LYS A 445 55.17 -55.76 -28.07
C LYS A 445 54.37 -56.52 -29.14
N GLU A 446 53.06 -56.62 -28.96
CA GLU A 446 52.19 -57.31 -29.92
C GLU A 446 52.16 -56.57 -31.27
N THR A 447 52.08 -55.24 -31.25
CA THR A 447 52.11 -54.42 -32.48
C THR A 447 53.43 -54.59 -33.23
N MET A 448 54.57 -54.61 -32.52
CA MET A 448 55.88 -54.88 -33.12
C MET A 448 55.97 -56.29 -33.69
N GLN A 449 55.43 -57.29 -32.99
CA GLN A 449 55.43 -58.68 -33.44
C GLN A 449 54.56 -58.87 -34.70
N ARG A 450 53.35 -58.30 -34.72
CA ARG A 450 52.48 -58.29 -35.90
C ARG A 450 53.14 -57.59 -37.07
N LYS A 451 53.76 -56.43 -36.85
CA LYS A 451 54.50 -55.70 -37.91
C LYS A 451 55.66 -56.52 -38.46
N ALA A 452 56.48 -57.10 -37.59
CA ALA A 452 57.62 -57.93 -38.01
C ALA A 452 57.18 -59.20 -38.77
N PHE A 453 56.01 -59.75 -38.45
CA PHE A 453 55.43 -60.87 -39.19
C PHE A 453 54.81 -60.43 -40.52
N ALA A 454 54.05 -59.34 -40.53
CA ALA A 454 53.48 -58.72 -41.73
C ALA A 454 54.58 -58.42 -42.77
N ASP A 455 55.73 -57.88 -42.34
CA ASP A 455 56.88 -57.64 -43.21
C ASP A 455 57.41 -58.90 -43.92
N LYS A 456 57.22 -60.08 -43.30
CA LYS A 456 57.61 -61.39 -43.86
C LYS A 456 56.53 -61.98 -44.75
N ILE A 457 55.27 -61.99 -44.30
CA ILE A 457 54.19 -62.72 -44.98
C ILE A 457 53.59 -61.91 -46.14
N ASN A 458 53.55 -60.58 -46.07
CA ASN A 458 52.88 -59.73 -47.07
C ASN A 458 53.56 -59.77 -48.46
N LYS A 459 54.80 -60.28 -48.54
CA LYS A 459 55.52 -60.51 -49.80
C LYS A 459 55.46 -61.96 -50.29
N HIS A 460 54.82 -62.85 -49.55
CA HIS A 460 54.76 -64.28 -49.83
C HIS A 460 53.36 -64.70 -50.32
N PHE A 461 53.27 -65.66 -51.23
CA PHE A 461 51.99 -66.16 -51.75
C PHE A 461 51.09 -66.80 -50.67
N LEU A 462 51.63 -67.09 -49.47
CA LEU A 462 50.88 -67.68 -48.36
C LEU A 462 49.96 -66.66 -47.67
N HIS A 463 50.18 -65.36 -47.87
CA HIS A 463 49.31 -64.31 -47.32
C HIS A 463 47.83 -64.51 -47.69
N THR A 464 47.55 -64.99 -48.90
CA THR A 464 46.18 -65.25 -49.37
C THR A 464 45.47 -66.38 -48.64
N LEU A 465 46.21 -67.26 -47.93
CA LEU A 465 45.62 -68.36 -47.15
C LEU A 465 45.21 -67.94 -45.73
N PHE A 466 45.71 -66.81 -45.22
CA PHE A 466 45.51 -66.37 -43.83
C PHE A 466 44.92 -64.95 -43.78
N GLN A 467 43.63 -64.83 -44.11
CA GLN A 467 42.90 -63.56 -44.10
C GLN A 467 42.76 -63.00 -42.66
N GLY A 468 42.87 -61.67 -42.51
CA GLY A 468 42.80 -60.98 -41.21
C GLY A 468 44.14 -60.80 -40.49
N MET A 469 45.26 -61.29 -41.05
CA MET A 469 46.59 -61.10 -40.48
C MET A 469 47.11 -59.64 -40.52
N ASP A 470 46.46 -58.77 -41.28
CA ASP A 470 46.74 -57.33 -41.36
C ASP A 470 45.96 -56.49 -40.32
N ASP A 471 45.17 -57.13 -39.44
CA ASP A 471 44.38 -56.43 -38.44
C ASP A 471 45.24 -55.72 -37.38
N ASN A 472 44.96 -54.44 -37.18
CA ASN A 472 45.59 -53.63 -36.14
C ASN A 472 44.97 -53.91 -34.77
N LEU A 473 45.82 -53.97 -33.74
CA LEU A 473 45.36 -54.07 -32.37
C LEU A 473 44.68 -52.75 -31.94
N PRO A 474 43.48 -52.76 -31.32
CA PRO A 474 42.87 -51.56 -30.78
C PRO A 474 43.62 -51.09 -29.53
N ALA A 475 43.89 -49.80 -29.44
CA ALA A 475 44.50 -49.20 -28.25
C ALA A 475 43.47 -49.16 -27.10
N PHE A 476 43.75 -49.89 -26.01
CA PHE A 476 42.92 -49.90 -24.82
C PHE A 476 43.77 -49.61 -23.58
N ALA A 477 43.36 -48.62 -22.80
CA ALA A 477 44.02 -48.21 -21.56
C ALA A 477 45.51 -47.84 -21.68
N VAL A 478 46.07 -47.65 -22.88
CA VAL A 478 47.50 -47.37 -23.09
C VAL A 478 47.96 -45.99 -22.56
N GLU A 479 47.02 -45.08 -22.32
CA GLU A 479 47.28 -43.78 -21.70
C GLU A 479 46.69 -43.70 -20.29
N PRO A 480 47.43 -43.13 -19.32
CA PRO A 480 46.89 -42.91 -17.98
C PRO A 480 45.77 -41.86 -17.99
N PRO A 481 44.80 -41.95 -17.05
CA PRO A 481 43.75 -40.95 -16.94
C PRO A 481 44.34 -39.57 -16.57
N LYS A 482 43.65 -38.51 -17.01
CA LYS A 482 44.02 -37.13 -16.68
C LYS A 482 43.95 -36.90 -15.16
N PRO A 483 44.88 -36.12 -14.58
CA PRO A 483 44.77 -35.72 -13.18
C PRO A 483 43.46 -34.98 -12.90
N PHE A 484 42.79 -35.35 -11.82
CA PHE A 484 41.60 -34.67 -11.30
C PHE A 484 41.86 -34.19 -9.86
N ASP A 485 40.93 -33.42 -9.28
CA ASP A 485 41.06 -32.86 -7.93
C ASP A 485 42.30 -31.96 -7.73
N THR A 486 42.81 -31.38 -8.83
CA THR A 486 44.00 -30.53 -8.85
C THR A 486 43.79 -29.19 -8.14
N LYS A 487 42.55 -28.67 -8.12
CA LYS A 487 42.17 -27.43 -7.43
C LYS A 487 41.95 -27.59 -5.92
N LEU A 488 41.91 -28.81 -5.39
CA LEU A 488 41.77 -29.03 -3.95
C LEU A 488 43.06 -28.60 -3.21
N PRO A 489 42.96 -28.05 -1.98
CA PRO A 489 44.11 -27.61 -1.19
C PRO A 489 45.19 -28.71 -1.03
N PRO A 490 46.48 -28.35 -0.97
CA PRO A 490 47.55 -29.33 -0.90
C PRO A 490 47.63 -30.03 0.47
N PRO A 491 48.00 -31.34 0.53
CA PRO A 491 48.06 -32.11 1.79
C PRO A 491 49.02 -31.54 2.83
N ARG A 492 50.15 -30.97 2.40
CA ARG A 492 51.17 -30.40 3.31
C ARG A 492 50.66 -29.26 4.17
N VAL A 493 49.61 -28.57 3.73
CA VAL A 493 48.97 -27.48 4.47
C VAL A 493 48.11 -28.03 5.63
N LEU A 494 47.69 -29.30 5.52
CA LEU A 494 46.76 -29.98 6.43
C LEU A 494 47.47 -30.77 7.53
N ASN A 495 48.80 -30.95 7.46
CA ASN A 495 49.60 -31.67 8.47
C ASN A 495 49.78 -30.91 9.79
N ASN A 496 49.45 -29.61 9.83
CA ASN A 496 49.48 -28.80 11.05
C ASN A 496 48.25 -29.03 11.97
N LEU A 497 47.46 -30.05 11.68
CA LEU A 497 46.20 -30.37 12.32
C LEU A 497 46.30 -31.54 13.33
N GLN A 498 47.43 -31.72 14.03
CA GLN A 498 47.53 -32.67 15.15
C GLN A 498 46.39 -32.54 16.19
N PRO A 499 45.81 -31.34 16.46
CA PRO A 499 44.63 -31.21 17.33
C PRO A 499 43.31 -31.75 16.72
N VAL A 500 43.22 -31.87 15.39
CA VAL A 500 42.04 -32.35 14.65
C VAL A 500 42.03 -33.87 14.53
N GLU A 501 43.21 -34.48 14.40
CA GLU A 501 43.35 -35.95 14.40
C GLU A 501 42.78 -36.59 15.68
N ALA A 502 42.82 -35.88 16.81
CA ALA A 502 42.28 -36.35 18.09
C ALA A 502 40.75 -36.27 18.21
N LYS A 503 40.08 -35.37 17.46
CA LYS A 503 38.60 -35.22 17.47
C LYS A 503 37.92 -35.92 16.28
N VAL A 504 38.64 -36.24 15.21
CA VAL A 504 38.12 -36.97 14.05
C VAL A 504 38.47 -38.46 14.20
N GLN A 505 37.79 -39.14 15.12
CA GLN A 505 37.79 -40.62 15.21
C GLN A 505 37.37 -41.29 13.88
N THR A 506 36.83 -40.53 12.93
CA THR A 506 36.51 -40.94 11.56
C THR A 506 37.74 -41.25 10.69
N VAL A 507 38.95 -40.78 11.05
CA VAL A 507 40.19 -41.22 10.36
C VAL A 507 40.50 -42.69 10.66
N ALA A 508 39.96 -43.26 11.74
CA ALA A 508 39.99 -44.71 11.94
C ALA A 508 39.22 -45.45 10.83
N ILE A 509 38.16 -44.87 10.26
CA ILE A 509 37.41 -45.48 9.15
C ILE A 509 38.22 -45.45 7.85
N VAL A 510 39.01 -44.39 7.61
CA VAL A 510 39.90 -44.32 6.43
C VAL A 510 41.13 -45.22 6.61
N ARG A 511 41.68 -45.33 7.84
CA ARG A 511 42.76 -46.29 8.14
C ARG A 511 42.27 -47.74 8.09
N VAL A 512 41.03 -48.02 8.51
CA VAL A 512 40.40 -49.35 8.43
C VAL A 512 40.00 -49.67 6.98
N MET A 513 39.55 -48.70 6.18
CA MET A 513 39.37 -48.86 4.72
C MET A 513 40.70 -49.06 3.98
N LEU A 514 41.79 -48.41 4.42
CA LEU A 514 43.14 -48.60 3.85
C LEU A 514 43.79 -49.90 4.31
N MET A 515 43.54 -50.37 5.54
CA MET A 515 44.04 -51.65 6.05
C MET A 515 43.28 -52.84 5.45
N THR A 516 41.99 -52.70 5.13
CA THR A 516 41.25 -53.70 4.35
C THR A 516 41.68 -53.75 2.87
N TYR A 517 42.44 -52.75 2.40
CA TYR A 517 42.98 -52.71 1.03
C TYR A 517 44.36 -53.39 0.87
N ASN A 518 45.11 -53.60 1.95
CA ASN A 518 46.41 -54.29 1.94
C ASN A 518 46.30 -55.83 1.98
N GLY A 519 45.08 -56.38 1.88
CA GLY A 519 44.84 -57.82 1.87
C GLY A 519 43.63 -58.16 1.01
N VAL A 520 43.86 -58.35 -0.29
CA VAL A 520 43.04 -59.15 -1.22
C VAL A 520 41.52 -58.99 -1.06
N LEU A 521 40.91 -58.01 -1.74
CA LEU A 521 39.66 -58.14 -2.53
C LEU A 521 39.04 -56.75 -2.82
N MET A 522 39.30 -56.24 -4.02
CA MET A 522 38.30 -55.57 -4.86
C MET A 522 38.34 -56.28 -6.23
N PRO A 523 37.20 -56.44 -6.89
CA PRO A 523 36.50 -57.72 -6.95
C PRO A 523 36.87 -58.59 -8.16
N LYS A 524 36.66 -59.90 -7.99
CA LYS A 524 36.49 -60.95 -9.02
C LYS A 524 35.34 -60.66 -10.03
N TYR A 525 34.96 -59.41 -10.27
CA TYR A 525 33.95 -59.02 -11.24
C TYR A 525 34.53 -57.98 -12.21
N LEU A 526 35.55 -58.42 -12.95
CA LEU A 526 35.95 -57.91 -14.26
C LEU A 526 36.67 -59.07 -14.98
N VAL A 527 35.97 -60.20 -15.05
CA VAL A 527 36.15 -61.18 -16.11
C VAL A 527 34.92 -61.04 -16.99
N ILE A 528 35.02 -60.19 -18.01
CA ILE A 528 34.67 -60.50 -19.39
C ILE A 528 35.73 -59.81 -20.25
#